data_AF-A0A2V6F6A9-F1
#
_entry.id   AF-A0A2V6F6A9-F1
#
_cell.length_a   1.000
_cell.length_b   1.000
_cell.length_c   1.000
_cell.angle_alpha   90.00
_cell.angle_beta   90.00
_cell.angle_gamma   90.00
#
_symmetry.space_group_name_H-M   'P 1'
#
loop_
_entity.id
_entity.type
_entity.pdbx_description
1 polymer ?
#
loop_
_entity_poly.entity_id
_entity_poly.type
_entity_poly.pdbx_seq_one_letter_code
_entity_poly.pdbx_strand_id
1 'polypeptide(L)'
;MFSRVKQTPCAVTGWLSEKDSEPAGCWYWFSIEPDPSHVKRHLIIIFALLGLACELRAQLCAVCNQSIGINVYLVKDKVSNEQKRICDNCILLNTRCYLCGMPVKSNMTTLDDGRVLCARDSKEVVLSESEAKQIAEDARSELNRLFSRFTTFPDTNVLIAIVPRTQMDQLVQTPGFDRQCPSVFGYIRSRVAQGGQWKHPISILSGLPKYRLMAVCAHECGHAWVRENVPSSRDMDREAEEGFCELIAYRLMEYSNQQAEMNAIRNNLYTRGQFDLFLEGDKTYGFYTVMQWMKWGTDHRLPEEEPDRIRRIDEKGLAGPRPVFGSAPLLIGPTPVPETLTLIGVSGTGSRRLALINDRAFGAGESGKVRFASTNATVHCLEIRNNSVLIEVEGSSEEQELFLKSK
;
A
#
# COMPACT_ATOMS: atom_id res chain seq x y z
N MET A 1 -12.18 20.22 13.42
CA MET A 1 -11.36 21.28 14.06
C MET A 1 -10.99 22.25 12.94
N PHE A 2 -11.64 23.41 12.86
CA PHE A 2 -11.45 24.38 11.76
C PHE A 2 -10.76 25.63 12.29
N SER A 3 -9.70 26.07 11.62
CA SER A 3 -8.95 27.28 11.96
C SER A 3 -9.38 28.42 11.03
N ARG A 4 -9.87 29.52 11.59
CA ARG A 4 -10.30 30.72 10.86
C ARG A 4 -9.12 31.68 10.74
N VAL A 5 -8.77 32.11 9.53
CA VAL A 5 -7.74 33.14 9.30
C VAL A 5 -8.40 34.39 8.72
N LYS A 6 -8.28 35.53 9.41
CA LYS A 6 -8.67 36.86 8.91
C LYS A 6 -7.42 37.54 8.36
N GLN A 7 -7.47 38.10 7.14
CA GLN A 7 -6.40 38.94 6.59
C GLN A 7 -6.60 40.42 7.00
N THR A 8 -5.50 41.12 7.30
CA THR A 8 -5.43 42.59 7.50
C THR A 8 -4.34 43.19 6.61
N PRO A 9 -4.45 44.45 6.14
CA PRO A 9 -3.46 45.06 5.24
C PRO A 9 -2.41 45.90 6.00
N CYS A 10 -1.14 45.79 5.59
CA CYS A 10 0.00 46.57 6.09
C CYS A 10 0.15 47.93 5.37
N ALA A 11 0.55 48.96 6.12
CA ALA A 11 1.03 50.25 5.62
C ALA A 11 2.55 50.37 5.79
N VAL A 12 3.24 51.04 4.86
CA VAL A 12 4.68 51.35 4.97
C VAL A 12 4.96 52.80 4.57
N THR A 13 5.77 53.47 5.39
CA THR A 13 6.27 54.85 5.33
C THR A 13 7.80 54.91 5.19
N GLY A 14 8.37 55.97 4.58
CA GLY A 14 9.79 56.41 4.72
C GLY A 14 10.49 56.73 3.38
N TRP A 15 10.86 57.98 3.01
CA TRP A 15 12.01 58.85 3.43
C TRP A 15 13.40 58.31 2.99
N LEU A 16 14.44 59.06 2.58
CA LEU A 16 14.75 60.42 2.05
C LEU A 16 16.29 60.42 1.71
N SER A 17 16.80 61.31 0.84
CA SER A 17 18.07 62.09 1.01
C SER A 17 19.01 62.24 -0.21
N GLU A 18 19.46 63.49 -0.37
CA GLU A 18 20.35 64.16 -1.34
C GLU A 18 21.87 64.01 -1.07
N LYS A 19 22.73 64.37 -2.07
CA LYS A 19 23.72 65.50 -1.98
C LYS A 19 24.68 65.67 -3.21
N ASP A 20 24.65 66.88 -3.78
CA ASP A 20 25.67 67.87 -4.23
C ASP A 20 27.11 67.53 -4.72
N SER A 21 27.54 68.09 -5.87
CA SER A 21 28.47 69.26 -6.00
C SER A 21 29.15 69.44 -7.40
N GLU A 22 29.34 70.71 -7.80
CA GLU A 22 29.75 71.35 -9.08
C GLU A 22 31.29 71.62 -9.24
N PRO A 23 31.85 72.39 -10.24
CA PRO A 23 31.51 72.62 -11.67
C PRO A 23 32.75 72.68 -12.63
N ALA A 24 32.54 72.81 -13.96
CA ALA A 24 33.15 73.82 -14.87
C ALA A 24 33.12 73.43 -16.36
N GLY A 25 32.74 74.37 -17.24
CA GLY A 25 33.22 74.43 -18.64
C GLY A 25 32.18 74.41 -19.76
N CYS A 26 31.67 75.60 -20.10
CA CYS A 26 31.07 76.10 -21.36
C CYS A 26 31.05 75.20 -22.62
N TRP A 27 29.93 75.19 -23.36
CA TRP A 27 29.73 75.74 -24.73
C TRP A 27 28.37 75.23 -25.28
N TYR A 28 27.50 76.16 -25.68
CA TYR A 28 26.13 75.90 -26.14
C TYR A 28 26.09 75.26 -27.55
N TRP A 29 25.32 74.18 -27.68
CA TRP A 29 24.66 73.78 -28.93
C TRP A 29 23.20 73.41 -28.60
N PHE A 30 22.25 74.11 -29.20
CA PHE A 30 20.83 73.80 -29.11
C PHE A 30 20.52 72.59 -30.01
N SER A 31 20.41 71.42 -29.42
CA SER A 31 19.69 70.27 -29.98
C SER A 31 18.47 70.03 -29.10
N ILE A 32 17.28 70.17 -29.67
CA ILE A 32 16.04 69.72 -29.03
C ILE A 32 16.03 68.20 -29.17
N GLU A 33 16.70 67.53 -28.25
CA GLU A 33 16.53 66.10 -28.04
C GLU A 33 15.30 65.88 -27.14
N PRO A 34 14.37 64.99 -27.52
CA PRO A 34 13.25 64.64 -26.64
C PRO A 34 13.80 64.02 -25.36
N ASP A 35 13.53 64.66 -24.22
CA ASP A 35 14.03 64.27 -22.91
C ASP A 35 13.64 62.80 -22.59
N PRO A 36 14.62 61.87 -22.51
CA PRO A 36 14.38 60.46 -22.22
C PRO A 36 13.90 60.23 -20.78
N SER A 37 13.88 61.27 -19.93
CA SER A 37 13.39 61.20 -18.55
C SER A 37 11.86 61.03 -18.47
N HIS A 38 11.10 61.52 -19.48
CA HIS A 38 9.65 61.37 -19.52
C HIS A 38 9.23 59.94 -19.91
N VAL A 39 9.93 59.31 -20.84
CA VAL A 39 9.66 57.92 -21.27
C VAL A 39 9.97 56.94 -20.13
N LYS A 40 11.05 57.18 -19.36
CA LYS A 40 11.39 56.37 -18.19
C LYS A 40 10.37 56.50 -17.05
N ARG A 41 9.85 57.70 -16.77
CA ARG A 41 8.79 57.89 -15.75
C ARG A 41 7.47 57.21 -16.14
N HIS A 42 7.08 57.26 -17.41
CA HIS A 42 5.86 56.59 -17.88
C HIS A 42 6.00 55.05 -17.91
N LEU A 43 7.16 54.51 -18.27
CA LEU A 43 7.44 53.07 -18.21
C LEU A 43 7.46 52.53 -16.78
N ILE A 44 8.00 53.27 -15.81
CA ILE A 44 8.01 52.87 -14.39
C ILE A 44 6.59 52.89 -13.81
N ILE A 45 5.75 53.87 -14.17
CA ILE A 45 4.34 53.92 -13.73
C ILE A 45 3.52 52.80 -14.38
N ILE A 46 3.76 52.49 -15.65
CA ILE A 46 3.12 51.36 -16.34
C ILE A 46 3.56 50.01 -15.75
N PHE A 47 4.84 49.83 -15.40
CA PHE A 47 5.32 48.63 -14.70
C PHE A 47 4.83 48.55 -13.24
N ALA A 48 4.65 49.67 -12.55
CA ALA A 48 4.06 49.69 -11.21
C ALA A 48 2.54 49.38 -11.23
N LEU A 49 1.83 49.84 -12.26
CA LEU A 49 0.40 49.54 -12.46
C LEU A 49 0.19 48.09 -12.98
N LEU A 50 1.09 47.57 -13.83
CA LEU A 50 1.11 46.15 -14.21
C LEU A 50 1.59 45.23 -13.08
N GLY A 51 2.47 45.71 -12.20
CA GLY A 51 2.90 45.01 -10.99
C GLY A 51 1.79 44.88 -9.94
N LEU A 52 0.95 45.92 -9.78
CA LEU A 52 -0.25 45.85 -8.92
C LEU A 52 -1.37 44.99 -9.51
N ALA A 53 -1.42 44.82 -10.84
CA ALA A 53 -2.37 43.93 -11.49
C ALA A 53 -2.01 42.43 -11.35
N CYS A 54 -0.84 42.10 -10.78
CA CYS A 54 -0.31 40.73 -10.80
C CYS A 54 -0.67 39.86 -9.58
N GLU A 55 -1.39 40.35 -8.55
CA GLU A 55 -1.71 39.53 -7.36
C GLU A 55 -3.19 39.46 -6.94
N LEU A 56 -4.11 40.06 -7.70
CA LEU A 56 -5.54 39.71 -7.59
C LEU A 56 -5.85 38.48 -8.44
N ARG A 57 -5.12 37.38 -8.24
CA ARG A 57 -5.66 36.06 -8.60
C ARG A 57 -6.85 35.83 -7.68
N ALA A 58 -8.05 36.11 -8.19
CA ALA A 58 -9.29 35.73 -7.53
C ALA A 58 -9.16 34.28 -7.08
N GLN A 59 -9.11 34.05 -5.76
CA GLN A 59 -8.95 32.71 -5.24
C GLN A 59 -10.23 31.95 -5.58
N LEU A 60 -10.13 30.91 -6.41
CA LEU A 60 -11.29 30.13 -6.81
C LEU A 60 -11.58 29.05 -5.78
N CYS A 61 -12.86 28.84 -5.49
CA CYS A 61 -13.32 27.75 -4.63
C CYS A 61 -13.07 26.41 -5.33
N ALA A 62 -12.41 25.47 -4.64
CA ALA A 62 -12.09 24.16 -5.21
C ALA A 62 -13.33 23.29 -5.53
N VAL A 63 -14.52 23.66 -5.04
CA VAL A 63 -15.77 22.89 -5.23
C VAL A 63 -16.64 23.48 -6.34
N CYS A 64 -16.86 24.80 -6.34
CA CYS A 64 -17.74 25.46 -7.32
C CYS A 64 -17.01 26.28 -8.40
N ASN A 65 -15.69 26.42 -8.30
CA ASN A 65 -14.84 27.22 -9.18
C ASN A 65 -15.23 28.71 -9.29
N GLN A 66 -16.02 29.23 -8.34
CA GLN A 66 -16.35 30.65 -8.24
C GLN A 66 -15.31 31.39 -7.39
N SER A 67 -15.19 32.70 -7.58
CA SER A 67 -14.35 33.56 -6.74
C SER A 67 -14.78 33.47 -5.28
N ILE A 68 -13.80 33.32 -4.39
CA ILE A 68 -14.00 33.33 -2.94
C ILE A 68 -14.07 34.80 -2.50
N GLY A 69 -15.12 35.12 -1.74
CA GLY A 69 -15.30 36.43 -1.12
C GLY A 69 -14.44 36.61 0.13
N ILE A 70 -15.03 37.17 1.18
CA ILE A 70 -14.30 37.59 2.38
C ILE A 70 -13.83 36.40 3.23
N ASN A 71 -14.66 35.36 3.39
CA ASN A 71 -14.28 34.18 4.17
C ASN A 71 -13.75 33.07 3.26
N VAL A 72 -12.63 32.47 3.67
CA VAL A 72 -12.03 31.29 3.06
C VAL A 72 -11.86 30.21 4.11
N TYR A 73 -12.26 28.97 3.77
CA TYR A 73 -12.01 27.80 4.60
C TYR A 73 -10.96 26.94 3.94
N LEU A 74 -10.01 26.45 4.74
CA LEU A 74 -9.03 25.47 4.30
C LEU A 74 -9.52 24.09 4.71
N VAL A 75 -9.76 23.25 3.70
CA VAL A 75 -10.13 21.85 3.88
C VAL A 75 -9.03 21.00 3.30
N LYS A 76 -8.53 20.06 4.09
CA LYS A 76 -7.52 19.10 3.65
C LYS A 76 -8.18 18.04 2.78
N ASP A 77 -7.77 17.96 1.53
CA ASP A 77 -8.11 16.85 0.64
C ASP A 77 -7.31 15.62 1.09
N LYS A 78 -8.01 14.58 1.57
CA LYS A 78 -7.36 13.38 2.11
C LYS A 78 -6.64 12.52 1.07
N VAL A 79 -7.00 12.65 -0.21
CA VAL A 79 -6.39 11.88 -1.30
C VAL A 79 -5.12 12.57 -1.78
N SER A 80 -5.18 13.86 -2.10
CA SER A 80 -4.00 14.63 -2.55
C SER A 80 -3.12 15.14 -1.40
N ASN A 81 -3.62 15.09 -0.17
CA ASN A 81 -2.99 15.65 1.03
C ASN A 81 -2.81 17.19 0.99
N GLU A 82 -3.39 17.87 0.00
CA GLU A 82 -3.31 19.32 -0.18
C GLU A 82 -4.40 20.08 0.59
N GLN A 83 -4.08 21.30 1.01
CA GLN A 83 -5.06 22.24 1.55
C GLN A 83 -5.80 22.93 0.40
N LYS A 84 -7.12 22.74 0.34
CA LYS A 84 -7.99 23.32 -0.67
C LYS A 84 -8.80 24.47 -0.08
N ARG A 85 -8.95 25.56 -0.84
CA ARG A 85 -9.73 26.73 -0.46
C ARG A 85 -11.20 26.55 -0.83
N ILE A 86 -12.09 26.77 0.13
CA ILE A 86 -13.54 26.57 0.00
C ILE A 86 -14.27 27.85 0.39
N CYS A 87 -15.31 28.22 -0.37
CA CYS A 87 -16.18 29.36 -0.06
C CYS A 87 -17.23 29.02 1.01
N ASP A 88 -17.84 30.05 1.61
CA ASP A 88 -18.91 29.93 2.62
C ASP A 88 -20.04 28.98 2.17
N ASN A 89 -20.49 29.08 0.92
CA ASN A 89 -21.60 28.25 0.43
C ASN A 89 -21.22 26.76 0.33
N CYS A 90 -20.00 26.45 -0.10
CA CYS A 90 -19.59 25.07 -0.31
C CYS A 90 -19.19 24.37 0.99
N ILE A 91 -18.67 25.09 1.99
CA ILE A 91 -18.34 24.47 3.28
C ILE A 91 -19.61 24.05 4.04
N LEU A 92 -20.74 24.72 3.83
CA LEU A 92 -22.02 24.40 4.46
C LEU A 92 -22.77 23.21 3.83
N LEU A 93 -22.28 22.67 2.71
CA LEU A 93 -22.86 21.44 2.16
C LEU A 93 -22.74 20.32 3.19
N ASN A 94 -23.77 19.48 3.36
CA ASN A 94 -23.68 18.30 4.23
C ASN A 94 -23.05 17.11 3.51
N THR A 95 -23.15 17.08 2.17
CA THR A 95 -22.57 16.01 1.36
C THR A 95 -21.06 16.14 1.26
N ARG A 96 -20.36 15.05 1.55
CA ARG A 96 -18.90 14.95 1.54
C ARG A 96 -18.47 13.74 0.73
N CYS A 97 -17.41 13.88 -0.04
CA CYS A 97 -16.79 12.74 -0.71
C CYS A 97 -16.22 11.81 0.36
N TYR A 98 -16.56 10.53 0.26
CA TYR A 98 -16.10 9.47 1.15
C TYR A 98 -14.57 9.33 1.14
N LEU A 99 -13.92 9.49 -0.02
CA LEU A 99 -12.46 9.34 -0.15
C LEU A 99 -11.73 10.63 0.27
N CYS A 100 -11.88 11.73 -0.46
CA CYS A 100 -11.13 12.95 -0.15
C CYS A 100 -11.67 13.77 1.02
N GLY A 101 -12.91 13.55 1.47
CA GLY A 101 -13.55 14.35 2.52
C GLY A 101 -13.99 15.75 2.07
N MET A 102 -13.85 16.10 0.78
CA MET A 102 -14.23 17.41 0.25
C MET A 102 -15.75 17.55 0.11
N PRO A 103 -16.32 18.75 0.25
CA PRO A 103 -17.72 19.02 -0.10
C PRO A 103 -18.03 18.67 -1.56
N VAL A 104 -19.22 18.12 -1.83
CA VAL A 104 -19.65 17.76 -3.18
C VAL A 104 -20.94 18.50 -3.55
N LYS A 105 -20.90 19.31 -4.61
CA LYS A 105 -22.04 20.11 -5.07
C LYS A 105 -22.80 19.47 -6.24
N SER A 106 -22.09 18.91 -7.22
CA SER A 106 -22.66 18.36 -8.45
C SER A 106 -21.79 17.21 -8.98
N ASN A 107 -22.33 16.43 -9.94
CA ASN A 107 -21.65 15.29 -10.58
C ASN A 107 -21.14 14.27 -9.56
N MET A 108 -21.98 13.95 -8.56
CA MET A 108 -21.65 13.00 -7.51
C MET A 108 -22.11 11.60 -7.89
N THR A 109 -21.34 10.60 -7.47
CA THR A 109 -21.74 9.18 -7.55
C THR A 109 -22.12 8.72 -6.16
N THR A 110 -23.33 8.19 -6.00
CA THR A 110 -23.81 7.62 -4.73
C THR A 110 -23.69 6.10 -4.80
N LEU A 111 -23.05 5.51 -3.79
CA LEU A 111 -22.96 4.06 -3.62
C LEU A 111 -24.24 3.53 -2.96
N ASP A 112 -24.49 2.22 -3.06
CA ASP A 112 -25.70 1.58 -2.54
C ASP A 112 -25.89 1.76 -1.02
N ASP A 113 -24.82 2.03 -0.29
CA ASP A 113 -24.81 2.30 1.15
C ASP A 113 -24.95 3.78 1.52
N GLY A 114 -25.21 4.64 0.54
CA GLY A 114 -25.39 6.08 0.72
C GLY A 114 -24.10 6.89 0.78
N ARG A 115 -22.91 6.25 0.74
CA ARG A 115 -21.65 7.00 0.60
C ARG A 115 -21.62 7.73 -0.73
N VAL A 116 -21.02 8.92 -0.74
CA VAL A 116 -20.92 9.77 -1.94
C VAL A 116 -19.47 9.90 -2.38
N LEU A 117 -19.22 9.83 -3.68
CA LEU A 117 -17.95 10.11 -4.32
C LEU A 117 -18.06 11.36 -5.19
N CYS A 118 -17.03 12.22 -5.16
CA CYS A 118 -16.95 13.34 -6.09
C CYS A 118 -16.58 12.85 -7.49
N ALA A 119 -16.87 13.65 -8.53
CA ALA A 119 -16.59 13.31 -9.93
C ALA A 119 -15.13 12.93 -10.24
N ARG A 120 -14.18 13.39 -9.43
CA ARG A 120 -12.76 13.03 -9.54
C ARG A 120 -12.55 11.63 -8.97
N ASP A 121 -12.87 11.45 -7.70
CA ASP A 121 -12.58 10.22 -6.96
C ASP A 121 -13.44 9.04 -7.46
N SER A 122 -14.62 9.29 -8.03
CA SER A 122 -15.48 8.26 -8.61
C SER A 122 -14.85 7.52 -9.81
N LYS A 123 -13.83 8.12 -10.45
CA LYS A 123 -13.11 7.51 -11.58
C LYS A 123 -11.99 6.57 -11.13
N GLU A 124 -11.56 6.70 -9.88
CA GLU A 124 -10.41 5.97 -9.33
C GLU A 124 -10.84 4.74 -8.50
N VAL A 125 -12.15 4.59 -8.26
CA VAL A 125 -12.69 3.50 -7.44
C VAL A 125 -13.13 2.30 -8.27
N VAL A 126 -13.01 1.13 -7.66
CA VAL A 126 -13.56 -0.12 -8.19
C VAL A 126 -15.01 -0.23 -7.74
N LEU A 127 -15.93 -0.23 -8.71
CA LEU A 127 -17.37 -0.33 -8.46
C LEU A 127 -17.95 -1.70 -8.85
N SER A 128 -17.29 -2.42 -9.77
CA SER A 128 -17.72 -3.75 -10.18
C SER A 128 -17.30 -4.80 -9.16
N GLU A 129 -18.24 -5.65 -8.74
CA GLU A 129 -17.94 -6.77 -7.85
C GLU A 129 -16.99 -7.78 -8.49
N SER A 130 -17.13 -8.06 -9.80
CA SER A 130 -16.24 -8.99 -10.50
C SER A 130 -14.82 -8.45 -10.63
N GLU A 131 -14.68 -7.15 -10.91
CA GLU A 131 -13.38 -6.48 -10.95
C GLU A 131 -12.72 -6.48 -9.57
N ALA A 132 -13.47 -6.17 -8.53
CA ALA A 132 -12.97 -6.17 -7.16
C ALA A 132 -12.54 -7.57 -6.70
N LYS A 133 -13.26 -8.63 -7.08
CA LYS A 133 -12.84 -10.02 -6.85
C LYS A 133 -11.54 -10.35 -7.58
N GLN A 134 -11.44 -9.99 -8.86
CA GLN A 134 -10.21 -10.20 -9.64
C GLN A 134 -9.02 -9.49 -9.01
N ILE A 135 -9.16 -8.23 -8.59
CA ILE A 135 -8.08 -7.48 -7.93
C ILE A 135 -7.68 -8.14 -6.60
N ALA A 136 -8.63 -8.70 -5.87
CA ALA A 136 -8.34 -9.41 -4.63
C ALA A 136 -7.60 -10.73 -4.87
N GLU A 137 -7.95 -11.47 -5.93
CA GLU A 137 -7.22 -12.65 -6.40
C GLU A 137 -5.80 -12.29 -6.89
N ASP A 138 -5.66 -11.20 -7.64
CA ASP A 138 -4.37 -10.68 -8.08
C ASP A 138 -3.49 -10.33 -6.88
N ALA A 139 -4.03 -9.64 -5.87
CA ALA A 139 -3.32 -9.32 -4.64
C ALA A 139 -2.78 -10.57 -3.94
N ARG A 140 -3.60 -11.63 -3.86
CA ARG A 140 -3.17 -12.93 -3.30
C ARG A 140 -2.09 -13.61 -4.13
N SER A 141 -2.25 -13.63 -5.46
CA SER A 141 -1.25 -14.18 -6.37
C SER A 141 0.09 -13.46 -6.21
N GLU A 142 0.06 -12.13 -6.11
CA GLU A 142 1.25 -11.31 -5.88
C GLU A 142 1.87 -11.54 -4.50
N LEU A 143 1.07 -11.74 -3.45
CA LEU A 143 1.58 -12.15 -2.13
C LEU A 143 2.31 -13.50 -2.20
N ASN A 144 1.69 -14.50 -2.81
CA ASN A 144 2.32 -15.82 -2.99
C ASN A 144 3.63 -15.72 -3.78
N ARG A 145 3.67 -14.89 -4.82
CA ARG A 145 4.89 -14.64 -5.60
C ARG A 145 5.96 -13.96 -4.75
N LEU A 146 5.60 -12.91 -4.02
CA LEU A 146 6.49 -12.10 -3.19
C LEU A 146 7.08 -12.89 -2.02
N PHE A 147 6.28 -13.74 -1.38
CA PHE A 147 6.66 -14.46 -0.18
C PHE A 147 7.00 -15.93 -0.40
N SER A 148 7.03 -16.40 -1.65
CA SER A 148 7.27 -17.82 -2.03
C SER A 148 8.46 -18.50 -1.35
N ARG A 149 9.53 -17.75 -1.05
CA ARG A 149 10.74 -18.28 -0.37
C ARG A 149 10.56 -18.46 1.14
N PHE A 150 9.53 -17.86 1.71
CA PHE A 150 9.31 -17.74 3.15
C PHE A 150 8.07 -18.51 3.57
N THR A 151 6.95 -18.32 2.87
CA THR A 151 5.67 -18.93 3.20
C THR A 151 4.71 -18.97 2.01
N THR A 152 3.64 -19.73 2.17
CA THR A 152 2.43 -19.68 1.35
C THR A 152 1.30 -19.02 2.13
N PHE A 153 0.43 -18.29 1.44
CA PHE A 153 -0.83 -17.82 2.01
C PHE A 153 -1.95 -18.83 1.73
N PRO A 154 -3.00 -18.89 2.56
CA PRO A 154 -4.09 -19.84 2.34
C PRO A 154 -4.82 -19.56 1.02
N ASP A 155 -4.92 -20.58 0.16
CA ASP A 155 -5.39 -20.39 -1.22
C ASP A 155 -6.80 -20.91 -1.52
N THR A 156 -7.16 -22.07 -0.97
CA THR A 156 -8.40 -22.79 -1.33
C THR A 156 -9.56 -22.53 -0.36
N ASN A 157 -9.29 -21.83 0.74
CA ASN A 157 -10.23 -21.64 1.83
C ASN A 157 -10.50 -20.17 2.18
N VAL A 158 -9.96 -19.24 1.40
CA VAL A 158 -10.24 -17.80 1.51
C VAL A 158 -11.41 -17.44 0.60
N LEU A 159 -12.45 -16.84 1.17
CA LEU A 159 -13.64 -16.39 0.45
C LEU A 159 -13.75 -14.88 0.57
N ILE A 160 -13.52 -14.16 -0.53
CA ILE A 160 -13.53 -12.69 -0.54
C ILE A 160 -14.88 -12.18 -1.02
N ALA A 161 -15.52 -11.36 -0.20
CA ALA A 161 -16.74 -10.65 -0.51
C ALA A 161 -16.51 -9.14 -0.51
N ILE A 162 -17.14 -8.43 -1.45
CA ILE A 162 -17.11 -6.98 -1.51
C ILE A 162 -18.43 -6.47 -0.95
N VAL A 163 -18.37 -5.62 0.08
CA VAL A 163 -19.53 -5.35 0.92
C VAL A 163 -19.77 -3.86 1.14
N PRO A 164 -21.05 -3.44 1.27
CA PRO A 164 -21.39 -2.08 1.64
C PRO A 164 -20.96 -1.75 3.09
N ARG A 165 -20.84 -0.46 3.39
CA ARG A 165 -20.50 0.05 4.72
C ARG A 165 -21.50 -0.38 5.79
N THR A 166 -22.78 -0.44 5.44
CA THR A 166 -23.85 -0.89 6.35
C THR A 166 -23.59 -2.29 6.90
N GLN A 167 -23.02 -3.19 6.10
CA GLN A 167 -22.64 -4.53 6.56
C GLN A 167 -21.40 -4.49 7.46
N MET A 168 -20.43 -3.61 7.19
CA MET A 168 -19.26 -3.43 8.06
C MET A 168 -19.66 -2.90 9.44
N ASP A 169 -20.56 -1.92 9.49
CA ASP A 169 -20.97 -1.29 10.76
C ASP A 169 -21.74 -2.25 11.68
N GLN A 170 -22.47 -3.23 11.12
CA GLN A 170 -23.14 -4.29 11.91
C GLN A 170 -22.14 -5.19 12.66
N LEU A 171 -20.91 -5.31 12.17
CA LEU A 171 -19.88 -6.14 12.81
C LEU A 171 -19.32 -5.46 14.05
N VAL A 172 -19.18 -4.14 14.00
CA VAL A 172 -18.71 -3.32 15.14
C VAL A 172 -19.70 -3.39 16.30
N GLN A 173 -20.97 -3.69 16.03
CA GLN A 173 -22.00 -3.91 17.06
C GLN A 173 -21.97 -5.32 17.68
N THR A 174 -21.09 -6.21 17.20
CA THR A 174 -20.93 -7.57 17.74
C THR A 174 -19.89 -7.57 18.88
N PRO A 175 -20.20 -8.14 20.07
CA PRO A 175 -19.24 -8.23 21.17
C PRO A 175 -17.91 -8.87 20.74
N GLY A 176 -16.79 -8.24 21.11
CA GLY A 176 -15.44 -8.68 20.70
C GLY A 176 -14.87 -7.94 19.48
N PHE A 177 -15.66 -7.07 18.83
CA PHE A 177 -15.23 -6.21 17.73
C PHE A 177 -14.92 -4.77 18.17
N ASP A 178 -15.03 -4.48 19.47
CA ASP A 178 -14.97 -3.14 20.10
C ASP A 178 -13.63 -2.38 19.94
N ARG A 179 -12.61 -3.03 19.37
CA ARG A 179 -11.25 -2.49 19.19
C ARG A 179 -10.73 -2.61 17.76
N GLN A 180 -11.59 -2.69 16.74
CA GLN A 180 -11.14 -2.67 15.34
C GLN A 180 -10.61 -1.29 14.92
N CYS A 181 -9.71 -1.28 13.91
CA CYS A 181 -9.14 -0.08 13.31
C CYS A 181 -10.23 0.98 13.06
N PRO A 182 -10.04 2.26 13.43
CA PRO A 182 -11.04 3.33 13.26
C PRO A 182 -11.57 3.50 11.82
N SER A 183 -10.83 2.97 10.83
CA SER A 183 -11.21 2.93 9.43
C SER A 183 -11.23 1.49 8.92
N VAL A 184 -12.17 0.69 9.42
CA VAL A 184 -12.37 -0.69 8.96
C VAL A 184 -12.69 -0.69 7.47
N PHE A 185 -11.71 -1.07 6.64
CA PHE A 185 -11.87 -1.27 5.20
C PHE A 185 -12.00 -2.74 4.84
N GLY A 186 -11.65 -3.64 5.76
CA GLY A 186 -11.78 -5.08 5.62
C GLY A 186 -11.96 -5.75 6.97
N TYR A 187 -12.41 -7.00 6.95
CA TYR A 187 -12.33 -7.89 8.12
C TYR A 187 -12.35 -9.35 7.68
N ILE A 188 -11.78 -10.20 8.52
CA ILE A 188 -11.76 -11.65 8.38
C ILE A 188 -12.52 -12.35 9.52
N ARG A 189 -13.18 -13.48 9.21
CA ARG A 189 -13.85 -14.36 10.19
C ARG A 189 -13.42 -15.82 10.04
N SER A 190 -12.19 -16.10 10.46
CA SER A 190 -11.62 -17.44 10.43
C SER A 190 -12.42 -18.42 11.30
N ARG A 191 -12.77 -19.57 10.74
CA ARG A 191 -13.47 -20.65 11.46
C ARG A 191 -13.02 -22.01 10.95
N VAL A 192 -13.05 -23.01 11.82
CA VAL A 192 -12.82 -24.40 11.44
C VAL A 192 -14.14 -25.00 10.96
N ALA A 193 -14.17 -25.51 9.73
CA ALA A 193 -15.33 -26.19 9.16
C ALA A 193 -15.44 -27.63 9.70
N GLN A 194 -16.61 -28.24 9.50
CA GLN A 194 -16.78 -29.68 9.73
C GLN A 194 -15.74 -30.45 8.89
N GLY A 195 -14.88 -31.22 9.55
CA GLY A 195 -13.73 -31.88 8.93
C GLY A 195 -12.36 -31.29 9.27
N GLY A 196 -12.28 -30.25 10.11
CA GLY A 196 -11.01 -29.73 10.62
C GLY A 196 -10.28 -28.76 9.69
N GLN A 197 -10.85 -28.45 8.51
CA GLN A 197 -10.29 -27.49 7.57
C GLN A 197 -10.65 -26.05 7.96
N TRP A 198 -9.69 -25.15 7.93
CA TRP A 198 -9.92 -23.72 8.10
C TRP A 198 -10.75 -23.16 6.94
N LYS A 199 -11.60 -22.17 7.24
CA LYS A 199 -12.27 -21.29 6.27
C LYS A 199 -12.06 -19.85 6.70
N HIS A 200 -11.68 -19.01 5.75
CA HIS A 200 -11.36 -17.60 5.94
C HIS A 200 -12.27 -16.70 5.08
N PRO A 201 -13.56 -16.53 5.46
CA PRO A 201 -14.37 -15.44 4.93
C PRO A 201 -13.71 -14.09 5.22
N ILE A 202 -13.39 -13.35 4.17
CA ILE A 202 -12.89 -11.98 4.19
C ILE A 202 -13.96 -11.11 3.54
N SER A 203 -14.33 -10.01 4.17
CA SER A 203 -15.10 -8.97 3.48
C SER A 203 -14.28 -7.70 3.37
N ILE A 204 -14.38 -7.03 2.22
CA ILE A 204 -13.69 -5.80 1.91
C ILE A 204 -14.73 -4.75 1.51
N LEU A 205 -14.56 -3.53 2.00
CA LEU A 205 -15.49 -2.44 1.75
C LEU A 205 -15.52 -2.10 0.26
N SER A 206 -16.73 -1.90 -0.29
CA SER A 206 -16.92 -1.51 -1.69
C SER A 206 -16.49 -0.06 -1.95
N GLY A 207 -16.25 0.29 -3.22
CA GLY A 207 -15.93 1.67 -3.62
C GLY A 207 -14.56 2.14 -3.10
N LEU A 208 -13.58 1.24 -3.05
CA LEU A 208 -12.19 1.55 -2.75
C LEU A 208 -11.38 1.73 -4.05
N PRO A 209 -10.33 2.59 -4.04
CA PRO A 209 -9.34 2.60 -5.11
C PRO A 209 -8.64 1.25 -5.26
N LYS A 210 -8.22 0.90 -6.48
CA LYS A 210 -7.60 -0.41 -6.79
C LYS A 210 -6.52 -0.82 -5.78
N TYR A 211 -5.51 0.02 -5.56
CA TYR A 211 -4.39 -0.34 -4.69
C TYR A 211 -4.76 -0.33 -3.21
N ARG A 212 -5.74 0.48 -2.80
CA ARG A 212 -6.32 0.38 -1.45
C ARG A 212 -7.00 -0.96 -1.24
N LEU A 213 -7.77 -1.42 -2.24
CA LEU A 213 -8.41 -2.75 -2.21
C LEU A 213 -7.36 -3.86 -2.11
N MET A 214 -6.29 -3.78 -2.92
CA MET A 214 -5.17 -4.74 -2.84
C MET A 214 -4.49 -4.74 -1.47
N ALA A 215 -4.20 -3.56 -0.91
CA ALA A 215 -3.57 -3.44 0.41
C ALA A 215 -4.44 -4.05 1.51
N VAL A 216 -5.75 -3.77 1.49
CA VAL A 216 -6.71 -4.35 2.44
C VAL A 216 -6.79 -5.87 2.26
N CYS A 217 -6.88 -6.37 1.04
CA CYS A 217 -6.86 -7.81 0.77
C CYS A 217 -5.60 -8.46 1.36
N ALA A 218 -4.44 -7.84 1.15
CA ALA A 218 -3.18 -8.36 1.65
C ALA A 218 -3.09 -8.37 3.18
N HIS A 219 -3.59 -7.32 3.82
CA HIS A 219 -3.72 -7.24 5.28
C HIS A 219 -4.56 -8.40 5.83
N GLU A 220 -5.76 -8.62 5.27
CA GLU A 220 -6.66 -9.69 5.71
C GLU A 220 -6.08 -11.09 5.42
N CYS A 221 -5.31 -11.25 4.33
CA CYS A 221 -4.54 -12.47 4.08
C CYS A 221 -3.45 -12.71 5.14
N GLY A 222 -2.86 -11.63 5.68
CA GLY A 222 -1.97 -11.69 6.84
C GLY A 222 -2.65 -12.34 8.05
N HIS A 223 -3.88 -11.93 8.37
CA HIS A 223 -4.64 -12.57 9.45
C HIS A 223 -4.96 -14.04 9.14
N ALA A 224 -5.33 -14.38 7.90
CA ALA A 224 -5.56 -15.76 7.51
C ALA A 224 -4.30 -16.61 7.75
N TRP A 225 -3.14 -16.10 7.35
CA TRP A 225 -1.85 -16.74 7.60
C TRP A 225 -1.59 -16.94 9.09
N VAL A 226 -1.78 -15.90 9.92
CA VAL A 226 -1.58 -15.99 11.38
C VAL A 226 -2.40 -17.12 11.98
N ARG A 227 -3.67 -17.25 11.58
CA ARG A 227 -4.58 -18.28 12.13
C ARG A 227 -4.17 -19.70 11.79
N GLU A 228 -3.53 -19.92 10.64
CA GLU A 228 -3.06 -21.24 10.24
C GLU A 228 -1.64 -21.55 10.74
N ASN A 229 -0.81 -20.53 10.94
CA ASN A 229 0.63 -20.70 11.13
C ASN A 229 1.14 -20.40 12.53
N VAL A 230 0.42 -19.59 13.31
CA VAL A 230 0.80 -19.25 14.67
C VAL A 230 0.13 -20.25 15.63
N PRO A 231 0.90 -20.95 16.48
CA PRO A 231 0.32 -21.91 17.44
C PRO A 231 -0.73 -21.25 18.34
N SER A 232 -1.84 -21.93 18.62
CA SER A 232 -2.89 -21.39 19.51
C SER A 232 -2.42 -21.17 20.94
N SER A 233 -1.32 -21.81 21.36
CA SER A 233 -0.65 -21.60 22.65
C SER A 233 0.19 -20.32 22.69
N ARG A 234 0.41 -19.65 21.56
CA ARG A 234 1.17 -18.41 21.48
C ARG A 234 0.31 -17.28 22.02
N ASP A 235 0.72 -16.74 23.17
CA ASP A 235 0.14 -15.50 23.71
C ASP A 235 0.74 -14.30 22.97
N MET A 236 0.03 -13.81 21.95
CA MET A 236 0.44 -12.67 21.12
C MET A 236 -0.59 -11.56 21.26
N ASP A 237 -0.10 -10.34 21.50
CA ASP A 237 -0.94 -9.16 21.58
C ASP A 237 -1.51 -8.80 20.21
N ARG A 238 -2.72 -8.25 20.23
CA ARG A 238 -3.42 -7.85 19.01
C ARG A 238 -2.63 -6.81 18.23
N GLU A 239 -1.99 -5.86 18.88
CA GLU A 239 -1.20 -4.82 18.20
C GLU A 239 -0.04 -5.43 17.39
N ALA A 240 0.55 -6.53 17.87
CA ALA A 240 1.58 -7.27 17.15
C ALA A 240 0.99 -8.05 15.96
N GLU A 241 -0.18 -8.69 16.13
CA GLU A 241 -0.90 -9.33 15.01
C GLU A 241 -1.20 -8.31 13.89
N GLU A 242 -1.77 -7.16 14.23
CA GLU A 242 -2.14 -6.10 13.30
C GLU A 242 -0.91 -5.45 12.67
N GLY A 243 0.16 -5.24 13.45
CA GLY A 243 1.45 -4.74 12.97
C GLY A 243 2.08 -5.64 11.91
N PHE A 244 2.01 -6.96 12.10
CA PHE A 244 2.45 -7.93 11.11
C PHE A 244 1.57 -7.91 9.85
N CYS A 245 0.26 -7.83 9.99
CA CYS A 245 -0.65 -7.76 8.84
C CYS A 245 -0.44 -6.48 8.01
N GLU A 246 -0.16 -5.35 8.67
CA GLU A 246 0.26 -4.11 8.00
C GLU A 246 1.62 -4.25 7.30
N LEU A 247 2.58 -5.01 7.86
CA LEU A 247 3.85 -5.30 7.17
C LEU A 247 3.61 -6.08 5.87
N ILE A 248 2.71 -7.07 5.88
CA ILE A 248 2.33 -7.83 4.66
C ILE A 248 1.77 -6.89 3.59
N ALA A 249 0.80 -6.06 3.95
CA ALA A 249 0.20 -5.09 3.03
C ALA A 249 1.24 -4.08 2.51
N TYR A 250 2.09 -3.56 3.40
CA TYR A 250 3.16 -2.63 3.06
C TYR A 250 4.13 -3.24 2.04
N ARG A 251 4.56 -4.50 2.23
CA ARG A 251 5.47 -5.19 1.32
C ARG A 251 4.86 -5.39 -0.06
N LEU A 252 3.56 -5.68 -0.16
CA LEU A 252 2.87 -5.72 -1.44
C LEU A 252 2.84 -4.33 -2.10
N MET A 253 2.51 -3.27 -1.35
CA MET A 253 2.47 -1.91 -1.88
C MET A 253 3.85 -1.40 -2.31
N GLU A 254 4.91 -1.78 -1.59
CA GLU A 254 6.29 -1.51 -1.96
C GLU A 254 6.66 -2.26 -3.25
N TYR A 255 6.33 -3.55 -3.36
CA TYR A 255 6.54 -4.32 -4.59
C TYR A 255 5.79 -3.71 -5.80
N SER A 256 4.59 -3.18 -5.58
CA SER A 256 3.78 -2.52 -6.61
C SER A 256 4.11 -1.04 -6.84
N ASN A 257 5.14 -0.49 -6.18
CA ASN A 257 5.54 0.94 -6.25
C ASN A 257 4.41 1.93 -5.91
N GLN A 258 3.58 1.61 -4.92
CA GLN A 258 2.41 2.43 -4.53
C GLN A 258 2.69 3.30 -3.31
N GLN A 259 3.42 4.40 -3.53
CA GLN A 259 3.88 5.29 -2.45
C GLN A 259 2.73 5.88 -1.61
N ALA A 260 1.59 6.21 -2.23
CA ALA A 260 0.43 6.77 -1.53
C ALA A 260 -0.13 5.76 -0.50
N GLU A 261 -0.19 4.49 -0.85
CA GLU A 261 -0.68 3.42 0.02
C GLU A 261 0.35 3.05 1.09
N MET A 262 1.65 3.00 0.74
CA MET A 262 2.73 2.85 1.72
C MET A 262 2.69 3.96 2.78
N ASN A 263 2.45 5.20 2.37
CA ASN A 263 2.30 6.33 3.30
C ASN A 263 1.03 6.21 4.14
N ALA A 264 -0.08 5.72 3.58
CA ALA A 264 -1.31 5.51 4.34
C ALA A 264 -1.12 4.45 5.43
N ILE A 265 -0.43 3.35 5.14
CA ILE A 265 -0.12 2.29 6.11
C ILE A 265 0.81 2.83 7.21
N ARG A 266 1.89 3.53 6.86
CA ARG A 266 2.81 4.13 7.85
C ARG A 266 2.15 5.13 8.78
N ASN A 267 1.15 5.88 8.30
CA ASN A 267 0.43 6.85 9.12
C ASN A 267 -0.68 6.19 9.97
N ASN A 268 -0.85 4.87 9.90
CA ASN A 268 -1.83 4.16 10.70
C ASN A 268 -1.33 3.95 12.13
N LEU A 269 -1.85 4.75 13.07
CA LEU A 269 -1.50 4.68 14.49
C LEU A 269 -2.08 3.46 15.23
N TYR A 270 -2.94 2.69 14.57
CA TYR A 270 -3.67 1.57 15.18
C TYR A 270 -2.76 0.45 15.68
N THR A 271 -1.61 0.23 15.03
CA THR A 271 -0.64 -0.80 15.42
C THR A 271 0.27 -0.38 16.59
N ARG A 272 0.13 0.85 17.09
CA ARG A 272 0.94 1.45 18.18
C ARG A 272 2.44 1.17 18.04
N GLY A 273 2.97 1.37 16.83
CA GLY A 273 4.39 1.21 16.52
C GLY A 273 4.86 -0.21 16.22
N GLN A 274 4.02 -1.24 16.41
CA GLN A 274 4.42 -2.63 16.09
C GLN A 274 4.75 -2.82 14.61
N PHE A 275 4.02 -2.16 13.72
CA PHE A 275 4.33 -2.16 12.29
C PHE A 275 5.77 -1.66 12.02
N ASP A 276 6.17 -0.54 12.63
CA ASP A 276 7.50 0.04 12.42
C ASP A 276 8.60 -0.89 12.94
N LEU A 277 8.38 -1.52 14.10
CA LEU A 277 9.32 -2.50 14.67
C LEU A 277 9.47 -3.74 13.78
N PHE A 278 8.37 -4.25 13.18
CA PHE A 278 8.47 -5.35 12.23
C PHE A 278 9.14 -4.95 10.92
N LEU A 279 8.86 -3.74 10.42
CA LEU A 279 9.50 -3.23 9.21
C LEU A 279 11.01 -3.04 9.42
N GLU A 280 11.42 -2.53 10.58
CA GLU A 280 12.83 -2.43 10.97
C GLU A 280 13.48 -3.81 11.12
N GLY A 281 12.82 -4.73 11.81
CA GLY A 281 13.28 -6.10 11.98
C GLY A 281 13.46 -6.84 10.65
N ASP A 282 12.54 -6.64 9.71
CA ASP A 282 12.64 -7.19 8.35
C ASP A 282 13.81 -6.58 7.57
N LYS A 283 13.99 -5.25 7.62
CA LYS A 283 15.14 -4.59 6.98
C LYS A 283 16.48 -5.04 7.56
N THR A 284 16.53 -5.30 8.87
CA THR A 284 17.77 -5.60 9.58
C THR A 284 18.13 -7.09 9.56
N TYR A 285 17.14 -7.96 9.75
CA TYR A 285 17.33 -9.40 9.94
C TYR A 285 16.61 -10.27 8.90
N GLY A 286 15.88 -9.65 7.97
CA GLY A 286 15.11 -10.31 6.94
C GLY A 286 13.74 -10.80 7.42
N PHE A 287 12.79 -10.85 6.47
CA PHE A 287 11.40 -11.23 6.70
C PHE A 287 11.24 -12.60 7.38
N TYR A 288 12.15 -13.55 7.10
CA TYR A 288 12.13 -14.85 7.77
C TYR A 288 12.19 -14.73 9.29
N THR A 289 13.03 -13.83 9.82
CA THR A 289 13.15 -13.58 11.25
C THR A 289 11.83 -13.08 11.85
N VAL A 290 11.14 -12.17 11.15
CA VAL A 290 9.81 -11.71 11.56
C VAL A 290 8.83 -12.88 11.68
N MET A 291 8.76 -13.75 10.67
CA MET A 291 7.87 -14.92 10.72
C MET A 291 8.22 -15.89 11.85
N GLN A 292 9.50 -16.12 12.12
CA GLN A 292 9.94 -16.97 13.24
C GLN A 292 9.43 -16.39 14.56
N TRP A 293 9.54 -15.07 14.73
CA TRP A 293 9.02 -14.38 15.92
C TRP A 293 7.50 -14.46 16.03
N MET A 294 6.78 -14.35 14.91
CA MET A 294 5.31 -14.53 14.92
C MET A 294 4.94 -15.91 15.44
N LYS A 295 5.64 -16.97 14.98
CA LYS A 295 5.36 -18.35 15.36
C LYS A 295 5.81 -18.70 16.78
N TRP A 296 7.00 -18.23 17.16
CA TRP A 296 7.74 -18.75 18.31
C TRP A 296 8.37 -17.67 19.20
N GLY A 297 8.09 -16.40 18.95
CA GLY A 297 8.59 -15.30 19.78
C GLY A 297 8.21 -15.46 21.25
N THR A 298 9.11 -15.05 22.14
CA THR A 298 8.87 -15.17 23.59
C THR A 298 8.00 -14.06 24.16
N ASP A 299 7.79 -12.99 23.40
CA ASP A 299 7.12 -11.77 23.85
C ASP A 299 5.75 -11.62 23.24
N HIS A 300 4.76 -11.17 24.00
CA HIS A 300 3.43 -10.91 23.43
C HIS A 300 3.45 -9.76 22.41
N ARG A 301 4.39 -8.80 22.54
CA ARG A 301 4.64 -7.69 21.60
C ARG A 301 6.13 -7.34 21.55
N LEU A 302 6.59 -6.69 20.50
CA LEU A 302 7.95 -6.16 20.44
C LEU A 302 8.04 -4.87 21.28
N PRO A 303 9.01 -4.76 22.22
CA PRO A 303 9.27 -3.50 22.90
C PRO A 303 10.07 -2.56 22.00
N GLU A 304 9.72 -1.27 22.04
CA GLU A 304 10.36 -0.23 21.23
C GLU A 304 11.85 -0.03 21.60
N GLU A 305 12.18 -0.20 22.88
CA GLU A 305 13.53 0.01 23.44
C GLU A 305 14.51 -1.13 23.08
N GLU A 306 14.01 -2.31 22.67
CA GLU A 306 14.85 -3.49 22.36
C GLU A 306 14.39 -4.19 21.06
N PRO A 307 14.63 -3.60 19.87
CA PRO A 307 14.21 -4.18 18.59
C PRO A 307 14.83 -5.55 18.31
N ASP A 308 16.02 -5.81 18.84
CA ASP A 308 16.72 -7.11 18.78
C ASP A 308 15.91 -8.27 19.36
N ARG A 309 14.89 -8.02 20.20
CA ARG A 309 14.01 -9.06 20.74
C ARG A 309 13.22 -9.80 19.68
N ILE A 310 13.12 -9.26 18.46
CA ILE A 310 12.56 -9.99 17.32
C ILE A 310 13.30 -11.30 17.01
N ARG A 311 14.55 -11.45 17.46
CA ARG A 311 15.33 -12.69 17.30
C ARG A 311 15.16 -13.69 18.44
N ARG A 312 14.50 -13.30 19.55
CA ARG A 312 14.31 -14.18 20.71
C ARG A 312 13.07 -15.06 20.48
N ILE A 313 13.30 -16.35 20.27
CA ILE A 313 12.26 -17.36 20.04
C ILE A 313 12.40 -18.51 21.04
N ASP A 314 11.28 -19.15 21.38
CA ASP A 314 11.26 -20.37 22.18
C ASP A 314 11.67 -21.57 21.30
N GLU A 315 12.92 -22.01 21.49
CA GLU A 315 13.51 -23.13 20.77
C GLU A 315 12.77 -24.46 21.01
N LYS A 316 12.00 -24.59 22.10
CA LYS A 316 11.20 -25.80 22.34
C LYS A 316 10.08 -25.95 21.31
N GLY A 317 9.60 -24.85 20.72
CA GLY A 317 8.64 -24.87 19.61
C GLY A 317 9.22 -25.35 18.27
N LEU A 318 10.56 -25.34 18.11
CA LEU A 318 11.26 -25.84 16.91
C LEU A 318 11.45 -27.37 16.89
N ALA A 319 11.08 -28.08 17.97
CA ALA A 319 11.25 -29.52 18.14
C ALA A 319 10.08 -30.37 17.60
N GLY A 320 9.24 -29.81 16.71
CA GLY A 320 8.41 -30.62 15.80
C GLY A 320 9.29 -31.42 14.81
N PRO A 321 8.77 -32.41 14.08
CA PRO A 321 9.58 -33.25 13.20
C PRO A 321 10.25 -32.37 12.13
N ARG A 322 11.53 -32.08 12.32
CA ARG A 322 12.35 -31.40 11.31
C ARG A 322 12.55 -32.37 10.15
N PRO A 323 12.20 -32.03 8.90
CA PRO A 323 12.84 -32.67 7.77
C PRO A 323 14.32 -32.32 7.86
N VAL A 324 15.16 -33.34 8.07
CA VAL A 324 16.61 -33.20 8.13
C VAL A 324 17.10 -32.85 6.73
N PHE A 325 17.22 -31.56 6.43
CA PHE A 325 18.12 -31.09 5.39
C PHE A 325 19.35 -30.53 6.07
N GLY A 326 20.45 -31.25 5.93
CA GLY A 326 21.74 -30.87 6.48
C GLY A 326 22.25 -29.54 5.90
N SER A 327 23.08 -28.90 6.73
CA SER A 327 23.99 -27.81 6.39
C SER A 327 23.41 -26.39 6.39
N ALA A 328 24.12 -25.51 7.08
CA ALA A 328 23.84 -24.08 7.27
C ALA A 328 23.51 -23.34 5.96
N PRO A 329 22.60 -22.36 5.97
CA PRO A 329 22.38 -21.53 4.80
C PRO A 329 23.58 -20.61 4.62
N LEU A 330 24.42 -20.95 3.63
CA LEU A 330 25.30 -19.98 3.01
C LEU A 330 24.42 -18.86 2.42
N LEU A 331 24.86 -17.61 2.60
CA LEU A 331 24.38 -16.44 1.88
C LEU A 331 24.52 -16.70 0.37
N ILE A 332 23.49 -17.25 -0.27
CA ILE A 332 23.42 -17.38 -1.72
C ILE A 332 22.55 -16.23 -2.21
N GLY A 333 23.12 -15.37 -3.05
CA GLY A 333 22.38 -14.33 -3.79
C GLY A 333 21.24 -14.93 -4.63
N PRO A 334 20.51 -14.13 -5.41
CA PRO A 334 19.48 -14.66 -6.31
C PRO A 334 20.11 -15.74 -7.20
N THR A 335 19.68 -16.99 -7.03
CA THR A 335 20.15 -18.11 -7.84
C THR A 335 19.79 -17.81 -9.29
N PRO A 336 20.73 -17.93 -10.25
CA PRO A 336 20.43 -17.73 -11.66
C PRO A 336 19.25 -18.62 -12.05
N VAL A 337 18.25 -18.06 -12.73
CA VAL A 337 17.12 -18.83 -13.25
C VAL A 337 17.68 -19.84 -14.27
N PRO A 338 17.46 -21.15 -14.10
CA PRO A 338 17.94 -22.14 -15.05
C PRO A 338 17.36 -21.89 -16.45
N GLU A 339 18.17 -22.02 -17.51
CA GLU A 339 17.71 -21.87 -18.90
C GLU A 339 16.71 -22.95 -19.33
N THR A 340 16.68 -24.08 -18.63
CA THR A 340 15.81 -25.22 -18.91
C THR A 340 15.13 -25.74 -17.64
N LEU A 341 13.99 -26.42 -17.80
CA LEU A 341 13.36 -27.16 -16.71
C LEU A 341 14.32 -28.24 -16.20
N THR A 342 14.67 -28.18 -14.92
CA THR A 342 15.62 -29.09 -14.29
C THR A 342 15.05 -29.67 -13.01
N LEU A 343 15.12 -30.99 -12.87
CA LEU A 343 14.85 -31.68 -11.61
C LEU A 343 16.03 -31.50 -10.66
N ILE A 344 15.82 -30.76 -9.57
CA ILE A 344 16.85 -30.43 -8.57
C ILE A 344 16.86 -31.44 -7.43
N GLY A 345 15.68 -31.96 -7.06
CA GLY A 345 15.53 -32.83 -5.90
C GLY A 345 14.32 -33.73 -6.01
N VAL A 346 14.42 -34.95 -5.48
CA VAL A 346 13.27 -35.78 -5.12
C VAL A 346 13.35 -36.04 -3.63
N SER A 347 12.25 -35.85 -2.91
CA SER A 347 12.16 -36.06 -1.47
C SER A 347 10.92 -36.86 -1.11
N GLY A 348 10.89 -37.46 0.08
CA GLY A 348 9.78 -38.29 0.55
C GLY A 348 9.82 -39.76 0.10
N THR A 349 8.90 -40.57 0.61
CA THR A 349 8.83 -42.03 0.38
C THR A 349 7.41 -42.46 0.01
N GLY A 350 7.28 -43.50 -0.81
CA GLY A 350 5.99 -44.03 -1.24
C GLY A 350 5.15 -42.99 -1.99
N SER A 351 3.88 -42.86 -1.60
CA SER A 351 2.91 -41.93 -2.21
C SER A 351 3.08 -40.46 -1.79
N ARG A 352 3.97 -40.15 -0.84
CA ARG A 352 4.24 -38.77 -0.38
C ARG A 352 5.54 -38.20 -0.96
N ARG A 353 5.88 -38.59 -2.20
CA ARG A 353 7.05 -38.06 -2.89
C ARG A 353 6.78 -36.66 -3.40
N LEU A 354 7.80 -35.82 -3.33
CA LEU A 354 7.81 -34.47 -3.88
C LEU A 354 9.01 -34.31 -4.81
N ALA A 355 8.77 -33.78 -6.01
CA ALA A 355 9.79 -33.40 -6.97
C ALA A 355 10.00 -31.87 -6.93
N LEU A 356 11.23 -31.42 -6.77
CA LEU A 356 11.62 -30.01 -6.86
C LEU A 356 12.10 -29.73 -8.28
N ILE A 357 11.28 -29.04 -9.07
CA ILE A 357 11.57 -28.65 -10.45
C ILE A 357 11.83 -27.13 -10.45
N ASN A 358 13.06 -26.74 -10.78
CA ASN A 358 13.57 -25.38 -10.61
C ASN A 358 13.26 -24.79 -9.21
N ASP A 359 12.35 -23.83 -9.12
CA ASP A 359 12.03 -23.12 -7.88
C ASP A 359 10.74 -23.61 -7.19
N ARG A 360 10.11 -24.69 -7.67
CA ARG A 360 8.81 -25.16 -7.17
C ARG A 360 8.77 -26.67 -6.90
N ALA A 361 8.16 -27.05 -5.77
CA ALA A 361 7.89 -28.44 -5.41
C ALA A 361 6.54 -28.89 -5.94
N PHE A 362 6.46 -30.16 -6.36
CA PHE A 362 5.28 -30.81 -6.91
C PHE A 362 5.07 -32.18 -6.27
N GLY A 363 3.82 -32.49 -5.93
CA GLY A 363 3.33 -33.86 -5.74
C GLY A 363 2.89 -34.49 -7.07
N ALA A 364 2.75 -35.83 -7.07
CA ALA A 364 2.20 -36.55 -8.22
C ALA A 364 0.73 -36.13 -8.45
N GLY A 365 0.40 -35.73 -9.68
CA GLY A 365 -0.89 -35.18 -10.09
C GLY A 365 -1.05 -33.67 -9.88
N GLU A 366 -0.03 -32.96 -9.40
CA GLU A 366 -0.11 -31.50 -9.18
C GLU A 366 0.36 -30.68 -10.38
N SER A 367 -0.30 -29.54 -10.61
CA SER A 367 0.08 -28.54 -11.61
C SER A 367 0.55 -27.24 -10.98
N GLY A 368 1.45 -26.54 -11.67
CA GLY A 368 2.02 -25.30 -11.15
C GLY A 368 2.94 -24.59 -12.13
N LYS A 369 3.03 -23.26 -12.01
CA LYS A 369 3.92 -22.44 -12.83
C LYS A 369 5.36 -22.54 -12.34
N VAL A 370 6.29 -22.75 -13.26
CA VAL A 370 7.73 -22.84 -13.04
C VAL A 370 8.44 -21.81 -13.92
N ARG A 371 9.49 -21.17 -13.38
CA ARG A 371 10.35 -20.24 -14.13
C ARG A 371 11.49 -21.00 -14.80
N PHE A 372 11.68 -20.79 -16.09
CA PHE A 372 12.90 -21.22 -16.80
C PHE A 372 13.20 -20.24 -17.93
N ALA A 373 14.49 -20.02 -18.22
CA ALA A 373 14.96 -18.96 -19.10
C ALA A 373 14.32 -17.59 -18.74
N SER A 374 13.60 -16.97 -19.69
CA SER A 374 12.91 -15.68 -19.53
C SER A 374 11.38 -15.81 -19.47
N THR A 375 10.83 -17.01 -19.32
CA THR A 375 9.38 -17.28 -19.39
C THR A 375 8.89 -18.13 -18.21
N ASN A 376 7.57 -18.21 -18.07
CA ASN A 376 6.90 -19.12 -17.14
C ASN A 376 6.18 -20.18 -17.96
N ALA A 377 6.25 -21.45 -17.55
CA ALA A 377 5.33 -22.48 -18.05
C ALA A 377 4.59 -23.14 -16.90
N THR A 378 3.35 -23.55 -17.17
CA THR A 378 2.61 -24.44 -16.28
C THR A 378 3.09 -25.86 -16.54
N VAL A 379 3.55 -26.52 -15.48
CA VAL A 379 4.01 -27.90 -15.50
C VAL A 379 3.01 -28.74 -14.72
N HIS A 380 2.58 -29.87 -15.29
CA HIS A 380 1.78 -30.90 -14.64
C HIS A 380 2.70 -32.08 -14.31
N CYS A 381 2.83 -32.40 -13.02
CA CYS A 381 3.65 -33.51 -12.55
C CYS A 381 2.86 -34.81 -12.62
N LEU A 382 3.18 -35.71 -13.56
CA LEU A 382 2.46 -36.97 -13.76
C LEU A 382 2.89 -38.04 -12.77
N GLU A 383 4.21 -38.26 -12.65
CA GLU A 383 4.77 -39.36 -11.84
C GLU A 383 6.12 -38.97 -11.23
N ILE A 384 6.39 -39.34 -9.97
CA ILE A 384 7.66 -39.07 -9.29
C ILE A 384 8.38 -40.40 -8.98
N ARG A 385 9.52 -40.63 -9.65
CA ARG A 385 10.35 -41.84 -9.52
C ARG A 385 11.52 -41.60 -8.57
N ASN A 386 12.42 -42.58 -8.45
CA ASN A 386 13.56 -42.50 -7.52
C ASN A 386 14.57 -41.41 -7.90
N ASN A 387 14.82 -41.26 -9.20
CA ASN A 387 15.83 -40.35 -9.77
C ASN A 387 15.30 -39.52 -10.94
N SER A 388 13.99 -39.54 -11.20
CA SER A 388 13.35 -38.80 -12.29
C SER A 388 11.93 -38.38 -11.94
N VAL A 389 11.40 -37.44 -12.72
CA VAL A 389 10.00 -37.02 -12.68
C VAL A 389 9.47 -36.95 -14.12
N LEU A 390 8.28 -37.50 -14.33
CA LEU A 390 7.57 -37.39 -15.59
C LEU A 390 6.63 -36.19 -15.52
N ILE A 391 6.75 -35.27 -16.47
CA ILE A 391 5.98 -34.03 -16.51
C ILE A 391 5.33 -33.81 -17.88
N GLU A 392 4.26 -33.03 -17.87
CA GLU A 392 3.67 -32.45 -19.07
C GLU A 392 3.72 -30.93 -18.95
N VAL A 393 4.07 -30.23 -20.03
CA VAL A 393 4.14 -28.77 -20.06
C VAL A 393 2.93 -28.25 -20.82
N GLU A 394 2.15 -27.35 -20.23
CA GLU A 394 0.93 -26.80 -20.84
C GLU A 394 1.25 -26.16 -22.21
N GLY A 395 0.67 -26.70 -23.28
CA GLY A 395 0.93 -26.30 -24.67
C GLY A 395 1.86 -27.26 -25.44
N SER A 396 2.47 -28.23 -24.78
CA SER A 396 3.14 -29.39 -25.38
C SER A 396 2.25 -30.62 -25.21
N SER A 397 2.08 -31.42 -26.27
CA SER A 397 1.40 -32.72 -26.19
C SER A 397 2.36 -33.87 -25.84
N GLU A 398 3.63 -33.57 -25.62
CA GLU A 398 4.67 -34.57 -25.31
C GLU A 398 4.98 -34.57 -23.81
N GLU A 399 4.97 -35.77 -23.23
CA GLU A 399 5.49 -36.00 -21.88
C GLU A 399 7.02 -35.90 -21.88
N GLN A 400 7.56 -35.17 -20.92
CA GLN A 400 8.99 -34.98 -20.74
C GLN A 400 9.44 -35.61 -19.41
N GLU A 401 10.44 -36.48 -19.46
CA GLU A 401 11.07 -37.01 -18.24
C GLU A 401 12.30 -36.18 -17.87
N LEU A 402 12.31 -35.62 -16.66
CA LEU A 402 13.45 -34.90 -16.10
C LEU A 402 14.21 -35.79 -15.13
N PHE A 403 15.52 -35.91 -15.31
CA PHE A 403 16.39 -36.69 -14.44
C PHE A 403 17.13 -35.82 -13.43
N LEU A 404 17.32 -36.35 -12.22
CA LEU A 404 18.19 -35.76 -11.22
C LEU A 404 19.60 -35.68 -11.79
N LYS A 405 20.17 -34.48 -11.88
CA LYS A 405 21.58 -34.32 -12.28
C LYS A 405 22.44 -35.06 -11.25
N SER A 406 23.14 -36.11 -11.69
CA SER A 406 24.15 -36.76 -10.88
C SER A 406 25.20 -35.73 -10.50
N LYS A 407 25.45 -35.58 -9.19
CA LYS A 407 26.55 -34.74 -8.70
C LYS A 407 27.90 -35.29 -9.10
#